data_AF-A0A949WXM1-F1
#
_entry.id   AF-A0A949WXM1-F1
#
_cell.length_a   1.000
_cell.length_b   1.000
_cell.length_c   1.000
_cell.angle_alpha   90.00
_cell.angle_beta   90.00
_cell.angle_gamma   90.00
#
_symmetry.space_group_name_H-M   'P 1'
#
loop_
_entity.id
_entity.type
_entity.pdbx_description
1 polymer ?
#
loop_
_entity_poly.entity_id
_entity_poly.type
_entity_poly.pdbx_seq_one_letter_code
_entity_poly.pdbx_strand_id
1 'polypeptide(L)'
;ADALQDDLISFSPQVSLVDLPAGAAEYFESLADDIHLFQNAERLGYRITMVSVLGRVKDSVVQLKRLLEFCSNRVDYVLVKNLYWGTGDKFTRYNNSKARQTALSHGAIELDLPELFDDIFDFIDSNDLSFSEALEHDALTLSNQSRLFGWVDAAKSNFSKAEIQLGLK
;
A
#
# COMPACT_ATOMS: atom_id res chain seq x y z
N ALA A 1 -18.64 5.69 -1.59
CA ALA A 1 -18.32 5.04 -0.31
C ALA A 1 -19.43 4.11 0.13
N ASP A 2 -20.69 4.55 0.09
CA ASP A 2 -21.86 3.67 0.21
C ASP A 2 -21.79 2.50 -0.77
N ALA A 3 -21.40 2.78 -2.02
CA ALA A 3 -21.15 1.76 -3.04
C ALA A 3 -20.18 0.66 -2.59
N LEU A 4 -19.16 0.94 -1.76
CA LEU A 4 -18.20 -0.09 -1.34
C LEU A 4 -18.89 -1.17 -0.51
N GLN A 5 -19.72 -0.80 0.46
CA GLN A 5 -20.38 -1.79 1.31
C GLN A 5 -21.48 -2.54 0.56
N ASP A 6 -22.19 -1.84 -0.31
CA ASP A 6 -23.18 -2.45 -1.20
C ASP A 6 -22.52 -3.45 -2.16
N ASP A 7 -21.34 -3.12 -2.68
CA ASP A 7 -20.53 -3.98 -3.56
C ASP A 7 -19.96 -5.18 -2.79
N LEU A 8 -19.48 -4.99 -1.55
CA LEU A 8 -19.02 -6.10 -0.70
C LEU A 8 -20.14 -7.12 -0.46
N ILE A 9 -21.38 -6.66 -0.27
CA ILE A 9 -22.53 -7.55 -0.14
C ILE A 9 -22.88 -8.21 -1.49
N SER A 10 -22.96 -7.40 -2.55
CA SER A 10 -23.47 -7.84 -3.86
C SER A 10 -22.52 -8.81 -4.57
N PHE A 11 -21.22 -8.55 -4.49
CA PHE A 11 -20.20 -9.34 -5.17
C PHE A 11 -19.51 -10.35 -4.26
N SER A 12 -19.55 -10.15 -2.92
CA SER A 12 -18.85 -10.98 -1.93
C SER A 12 -17.42 -11.34 -2.35
N PRO A 13 -16.59 -10.35 -2.75
CA PRO A 13 -15.25 -10.63 -3.26
C PRO A 13 -14.36 -11.20 -2.15
N GLN A 14 -13.36 -12.00 -2.51
CA GLN A 14 -12.36 -12.45 -1.53
C GLN A 14 -11.49 -11.28 -1.03
N VAL A 15 -11.17 -10.33 -1.91
CA VAL A 15 -10.38 -9.14 -1.62
C VAL A 15 -10.97 -7.95 -2.37
N SER A 16 -11.05 -6.81 -1.69
CA SER A 16 -11.36 -5.52 -2.31
C SER A 16 -10.21 -4.55 -2.06
N LEU A 17 -9.69 -3.95 -3.12
CA LEU A 17 -8.66 -2.91 -3.04
C LEU A 17 -9.31 -1.55 -3.23
N VAL A 18 -9.06 -0.63 -2.31
CA VAL A 18 -9.59 0.74 -2.37
C VAL A 18 -8.40 1.69 -2.29
N ASP A 19 -8.28 2.56 -3.30
CA ASP A 19 -7.30 3.63 -3.29
C ASP A 19 -7.90 4.89 -2.65
N LEU A 20 -7.12 5.54 -1.78
CA LEU A 20 -7.50 6.77 -1.09
C LEU A 20 -6.62 7.91 -1.60
N PRO A 21 -7.22 9.01 -2.09
CA PRO A 21 -6.43 10.13 -2.59
C PRO A 21 -5.52 10.71 -1.51
N ALA A 22 -4.36 11.22 -1.92
CA ALA A 22 -3.41 11.85 -1.00
C ALA A 22 -4.09 12.99 -0.22
N GLY A 23 -3.89 13.02 1.10
CA GLY A 23 -4.49 14.03 1.98
C GLY A 23 -5.96 13.78 2.34
N ALA A 24 -6.57 12.69 1.87
CA ALA A 24 -7.96 12.35 2.17
C ALA A 24 -8.16 11.72 3.57
N ALA A 25 -7.22 11.89 4.49
CA ALA A 25 -7.34 11.32 5.85
C ALA A 25 -8.58 11.87 6.58
N GLU A 26 -8.86 13.17 6.48
CA GLU A 26 -10.09 13.79 7.05
C GLU A 26 -11.36 13.21 6.44
N TYR A 27 -11.33 13.07 5.12
CA TYR A 27 -12.45 12.51 4.38
C TYR A 27 -12.68 11.04 4.74
N PHE A 28 -11.61 10.24 4.82
CA PHE A 28 -11.67 8.84 5.22
C PHE A 28 -12.18 8.68 6.65
N GLU A 29 -11.72 9.48 7.60
CA GLU A 29 -12.17 9.44 8.98
C GLU A 29 -13.67 9.72 9.09
N SER A 30 -14.11 10.85 8.54
CA SER A 30 -15.52 11.22 8.51
C SER A 30 -16.36 10.16 7.83
N LEU A 31 -15.86 9.61 6.72
CA LEU A 31 -16.59 8.62 5.95
C LEU A 31 -16.70 7.30 6.70
N ALA A 32 -15.59 6.78 7.23
CA ALA A 32 -15.55 5.52 7.93
C ALA A 32 -16.45 5.54 9.18
N ASP A 33 -16.57 6.68 9.85
CA ASP A 33 -17.49 6.87 10.96
C ASP A 33 -18.96 6.93 10.49
N ASP A 34 -19.26 7.69 9.43
CA ASP A 34 -20.62 7.84 8.87
C ASP A 34 -21.22 6.50 8.42
N ILE A 35 -20.41 5.67 7.76
CA ILE A 35 -20.84 4.38 7.21
C ILE A 35 -20.60 3.20 8.17
N HIS A 36 -20.12 3.47 9.39
CA HIS A 36 -19.74 2.44 10.37
C HIS A 36 -18.84 1.34 9.78
N LEU A 37 -17.81 1.76 9.03
CA LEU A 37 -16.99 0.88 8.18
C LEU A 37 -16.45 -0.34 8.94
N PHE A 38 -15.89 -0.13 10.14
CA PHE A 38 -15.25 -1.20 10.90
C PHE A 38 -16.26 -2.25 11.39
N GLN A 39 -17.41 -1.81 11.90
CA GLN A 39 -18.47 -2.71 12.36
C GLN A 39 -19.09 -3.49 11.19
N ASN A 40 -19.27 -2.83 10.05
CA ASN A 40 -19.82 -3.48 8.88
C ASN A 40 -18.84 -4.47 8.24
N ALA A 41 -17.55 -4.14 8.17
CA ALA A 41 -16.52 -5.08 7.73
C ALA A 41 -16.49 -6.33 8.61
N GLU A 42 -16.48 -6.16 9.94
CA GLU A 42 -16.52 -7.29 10.88
C GLU A 42 -17.79 -8.15 10.71
N ARG A 43 -18.96 -7.51 10.58
CA ARG A 43 -20.24 -8.20 10.35
C ARG A 43 -20.25 -9.01 9.05
N LEU A 44 -19.55 -8.53 8.03
CA LEU A 44 -19.41 -9.19 6.74
C LEU A 44 -18.26 -10.20 6.71
N GLY A 45 -17.50 -10.35 7.80
CA GLY A 45 -16.37 -11.27 7.89
C GLY A 45 -15.09 -10.78 7.21
N TYR A 46 -15.00 -9.49 6.90
CA TYR A 46 -13.81 -8.88 6.30
C TYR A 46 -12.85 -8.35 7.37
N ARG A 47 -11.55 -8.47 7.08
CA ARG A 47 -10.49 -7.72 7.75
C ARG A 47 -10.18 -6.47 6.94
N ILE A 48 -9.81 -5.39 7.61
CA ILE A 48 -9.34 -4.17 6.96
C ILE A 48 -7.83 -4.09 7.15
N THR A 49 -7.11 -3.89 6.05
CA THR A 49 -5.66 -3.66 6.05
C THR A 49 -5.37 -2.28 5.49
N MET A 50 -4.73 -1.45 6.31
CA MET A 50 -4.26 -0.14 5.86
C MET A 50 -2.83 -0.24 5.34
N VAL A 51 -2.67 -0.03 4.02
CA VAL A 51 -1.37 -0.02 3.35
C VAL A 51 -0.87 1.42 3.27
N SER A 52 0.22 1.74 3.97
CA SER A 52 0.85 3.07 3.95
C SER A 52 2.13 3.04 3.15
N VAL A 53 2.13 3.65 1.96
CA VAL A 53 3.34 3.85 1.16
C VAL A 53 4.07 5.10 1.64
N LEU A 54 5.27 4.92 2.16
CA LEU A 54 6.05 5.95 2.84
C LEU A 54 7.12 6.51 1.91
N GLY A 55 7.27 7.83 1.96
CA GLY A 55 8.45 8.54 1.48
C GLY A 55 9.37 8.97 2.63
N ARG A 56 10.37 9.80 2.33
CA ARG A 56 11.33 10.33 3.33
C ARG A 56 10.86 11.60 4.03
N VAL A 57 9.78 12.21 3.55
CA VAL A 57 9.34 13.53 4.00
C VAL A 57 8.61 13.46 5.34
N LYS A 58 8.55 14.60 6.04
CA LYS A 58 7.82 14.71 7.31
C LYS A 58 6.36 14.28 7.16
N ASP A 59 5.73 14.65 6.05
CA ASP A 59 4.32 14.42 5.81
C ASP A 59 3.95 12.93 5.86
N SER A 60 4.77 12.05 5.28
CA SER A 60 4.55 10.59 5.34
C SER A 60 4.42 10.05 6.78
N VAL A 61 5.18 10.61 7.72
CA VAL A 61 5.10 10.22 9.14
C VAL A 61 3.88 10.84 9.82
N VAL A 62 3.50 12.05 9.44
CA VAL A 62 2.29 12.73 9.96
C VAL A 62 1.03 11.97 9.56
N GLN A 63 0.92 11.57 8.29
CA GLN A 63 -0.23 10.80 7.80
C GLN A 63 -0.31 9.43 8.48
N LEU A 64 0.82 8.73 8.61
CA LEU A 64 0.86 7.46 9.35
C LEU A 64 0.41 7.62 10.81
N LYS A 65 0.88 8.67 11.50
CA LYS A 65 0.49 8.95 12.88
C LYS A 65 -1.02 9.15 13.00
N ARG A 66 -1.59 9.95 12.11
CA ARG A 66 -3.03 10.23 12.07
C ARG A 66 -3.84 8.95 11.83
N LEU A 67 -3.39 8.13 10.89
CA LEU A 67 -4.02 6.84 10.60
C LEU A 67 -4.00 5.89 11.79
N LEU A 68 -2.88 5.81 12.51
CA LEU A 68 -2.75 4.99 13.73
C LEU A 68 -3.66 5.52 14.86
N GLU A 69 -3.77 6.84 15.00
CA GLU A 69 -4.64 7.48 16.00
C GLU A 69 -6.12 7.21 15.70
N PHE A 70 -6.51 7.24 14.42
CA PHE A 70 -7.86 6.93 14.02
C PHE A 70 -8.15 5.42 14.13
N CYS A 71 -7.44 4.59 13.37
CA CYS A 71 -7.76 3.17 13.24
C CYS A 71 -7.41 2.35 14.50
N SER A 72 -6.37 2.75 15.24
CA SER A 72 -5.86 2.02 16.42
C SER A 72 -5.67 0.52 16.13
N ASN A 73 -6.17 -0.39 16.96
CA ASN A 73 -6.06 -1.84 16.78
C ASN A 73 -7.22 -2.46 15.95
N ARG A 74 -8.04 -1.66 15.26
CA ARG A 74 -9.20 -2.13 14.48
C ARG A 74 -8.84 -2.65 13.09
N VAL A 75 -7.58 -2.48 12.67
CA VAL A 75 -7.09 -2.81 11.33
C VAL A 75 -5.72 -3.44 11.41
N ASP A 76 -5.34 -4.16 10.36
CA ASP A 76 -3.96 -4.53 10.10
C ASP A 76 -3.20 -3.37 9.45
N TYR A 77 -1.89 -3.32 9.64
CA TYR A 77 -1.03 -2.29 9.05
C TYR A 77 0.07 -2.92 8.20
N VAL A 78 0.20 -2.45 6.97
CA VAL A 78 1.31 -2.77 6.07
C VAL A 78 2.01 -1.47 5.72
N LEU A 79 3.27 -1.33 6.13
CA LEU A 79 4.07 -0.12 5.94
C LEU A 79 5.09 -0.37 4.83
N VAL A 80 4.96 0.33 3.71
CA VAL A 80 5.79 0.12 2.52
C VAL A 80 6.76 1.28 2.38
N LYS A 81 8.07 1.04 2.56
CA LYS A 81 9.08 2.05 2.23
C LYS A 81 9.28 2.06 0.71
N ASN A 82 8.97 3.19 0.06
CA ASN A 82 9.21 3.35 -1.37
C ASN A 82 10.68 3.70 -1.63
N LEU A 83 11.50 2.69 -1.93
CA LEU A 83 12.94 2.82 -2.10
C LEU A 83 13.35 3.65 -3.33
N TYR A 84 12.41 4.09 -4.16
CA TYR A 84 12.65 5.20 -5.10
C TYR A 84 13.29 6.41 -4.41
N TRP A 85 12.90 6.68 -3.15
CA TRP A 85 13.47 7.77 -2.37
C TRP A 85 14.85 7.45 -1.76
N GLY A 86 15.41 6.28 -2.02
CA GLY A 86 16.70 5.82 -1.53
C GLY A 86 16.60 4.62 -0.59
N THR A 87 17.76 4.14 -0.14
CA THR A 87 17.90 2.95 0.72
C THR A 87 17.15 3.10 2.05
N GLY A 88 16.79 1.96 2.67
CA GLY A 88 15.97 1.93 3.89
C GLY A 88 16.52 2.78 5.07
N ASP A 89 17.84 2.99 5.17
CA ASP A 89 18.45 3.87 6.16
C ASP A 89 18.11 5.36 5.95
N LYS A 90 17.80 5.77 4.72
CA LYS A 90 17.45 7.16 4.37
C LYS A 90 16.08 7.59 4.90
N PHE A 91 15.25 6.63 5.33
CA PHE A 91 13.96 6.88 5.98
C PHE A 91 14.11 7.31 7.45
N THR A 92 15.12 8.12 7.77
CA THR A 92 15.52 8.46 9.14
C THR A 92 14.36 9.02 9.99
N ARG A 93 13.48 9.83 9.40
CA ARG A 93 12.29 10.35 10.08
C ARG A 93 11.33 9.25 10.50
N TYR A 94 11.06 8.31 9.60
CA TYR A 94 10.21 7.16 9.87
C TYR A 94 10.87 6.18 10.84
N ASN A 95 12.13 5.81 10.58
CA ASN A 95 12.90 4.84 11.39
C ASN A 95 12.99 5.27 12.86
N ASN A 96 13.12 6.57 13.11
CA ASN A 96 13.20 7.16 14.45
C ASN A 96 11.85 7.64 15.00
N SER A 97 10.74 7.43 14.29
CA SER A 97 9.43 7.95 14.69
C SER A 97 8.78 7.08 15.78
N LYS A 98 7.98 7.74 16.64
CA LYS A 98 7.04 7.04 17.52
C LYS A 98 5.94 6.33 16.73
N ALA A 99 5.54 6.87 15.58
CA ALA A 99 4.53 6.27 14.71
C ALA A 99 4.93 4.86 14.27
N ARG A 100 6.20 4.64 13.86
CA ARG A 100 6.73 3.31 13.57
C ARG A 100 6.62 2.38 14.78
N GLN A 101 7.03 2.83 15.96
CA GLN A 101 6.96 2.03 17.18
C GLN A 101 5.51 1.63 17.53
N THR A 102 4.57 2.59 17.43
CA THR A 102 3.13 2.34 17.64
C THR A 102 2.60 1.33 16.63
N ALA A 103 2.90 1.49 15.34
CA ALA A 103 2.46 0.55 14.32
C ALA A 103 2.99 -0.86 14.57
N LEU A 104 4.29 -1.00 14.89
CA LEU A 104 4.89 -2.29 15.22
C LEU A 104 4.26 -2.92 16.48
N SER A 105 3.85 -2.11 17.46
CA SER A 105 3.11 -2.60 18.64
C SER A 105 1.71 -3.12 18.31
N HIS A 106 1.14 -2.69 17.17
CA HIS A 106 -0.11 -3.22 16.60
C HIS A 106 0.13 -4.40 15.62
N GLY A 107 1.36 -4.90 15.51
CA GLY A 107 1.69 -6.02 14.63
C GLY A 107 1.89 -5.63 13.16
N ALA A 108 2.21 -4.36 12.89
CA ALA A 108 2.46 -3.90 11.52
C ALA A 108 3.59 -4.68 10.83
N ILE A 109 3.43 -4.92 9.53
CA ILE A 109 4.46 -5.54 8.68
C ILE A 109 5.14 -4.46 7.86
N GLU A 110 6.47 -4.41 7.93
CA GLU A 110 7.28 -3.51 7.12
C GLU A 110 7.73 -4.20 5.82
N LEU A 111 7.48 -3.54 4.70
CA LEU A 111 7.86 -3.94 3.36
C LEU A 111 8.78 -2.92 2.72
N ASP A 112 9.54 -3.35 1.73
CA ASP A 112 10.31 -2.50 0.84
C ASP A 112 9.75 -2.63 -0.58
N LEU A 113 9.42 -1.50 -1.21
CA LEU A 113 9.13 -1.42 -2.64
C LEU A 113 10.42 -0.98 -3.33
N PRO A 114 11.06 -1.83 -4.16
CA PRO A 114 12.35 -1.52 -4.77
C PRO A 114 12.27 -0.27 -5.67
N GLU A 115 13.42 0.37 -5.89
CA GLU A 115 13.55 1.46 -6.85
C GLU A 115 13.37 0.93 -8.28
N LEU A 116 12.42 1.52 -9.01
CA LEU A 116 12.25 1.30 -10.44
C LEU A 116 13.04 2.38 -11.19
N PHE A 117 13.75 1.99 -12.24
CA PHE A 117 14.49 2.94 -13.07
C PHE A 117 13.54 3.93 -13.76
N ASP A 118 13.92 5.21 -13.79
CA ASP A 118 13.10 6.29 -14.36
C ASP A 118 12.69 6.01 -15.81
N ASP A 119 13.60 5.52 -16.65
CA ASP A 119 13.32 5.22 -18.07
C ASP A 119 12.28 4.10 -18.25
N ILE A 120 12.26 3.12 -17.35
CA ILE A 120 11.26 2.05 -17.33
C ILE A 120 9.94 2.58 -16.78
N PHE A 121 9.96 3.38 -15.72
CA PHE A 121 8.76 4.00 -15.16
C PHE A 121 8.07 4.89 -16.21
N ASP A 122 8.80 5.81 -16.82
CA ASP A 122 8.29 6.73 -17.84
C ASP A 122 7.71 5.97 -19.04
N PHE A 123 8.34 4.87 -19.44
CA PHE A 123 7.85 4.00 -20.51
C PHE A 123 6.49 3.37 -20.14
N ILE A 124 6.36 2.84 -18.92
CA ILE A 124 5.12 2.21 -18.44
C ILE A 124 3.99 3.24 -18.36
N ASP A 125 4.26 4.39 -17.75
CA ASP A 125 3.31 5.49 -17.57
C ASP A 125 2.84 6.07 -18.91
N SER A 126 3.77 6.35 -19.83
CA SER A 126 3.45 6.95 -21.13
C SER A 126 2.63 6.03 -22.05
N ASN A 127 2.55 4.74 -21.76
CA ASN A 127 1.83 3.75 -22.57
C ASN A 127 0.64 3.12 -21.82
N ASP A 128 0.26 3.65 -20.65
CA ASP A 128 -0.84 3.14 -19.82
C ASP A 128 -0.72 1.62 -19.51
N LEU A 129 0.51 1.13 -19.35
CA LEU A 129 0.77 -0.31 -19.18
C LEU A 129 0.74 -0.72 -17.70
N SER A 130 0.25 -1.92 -17.42
CA SER A 130 0.60 -2.61 -16.18
C SER A 130 2.05 -3.11 -16.22
N PHE A 131 2.62 -3.40 -15.05
CA PHE A 131 3.96 -4.02 -14.97
C PHE A 131 4.04 -5.36 -15.72
N SER A 132 2.96 -6.13 -15.74
CA SER A 132 2.87 -7.40 -16.47
C SER A 132 2.85 -7.19 -17.98
N GLU A 133 2.06 -6.23 -18.47
CA GLU A 133 2.03 -5.91 -19.91
C GLU A 133 3.37 -5.34 -20.39
N ALA A 134 4.00 -4.50 -19.58
CA ALA A 134 5.30 -3.94 -19.89
C ALA A 134 6.40 -5.02 -20.02
N LEU A 135 6.37 -6.07 -19.20
CA LEU A 135 7.32 -7.21 -19.31
C LEU A 135 7.28 -7.91 -20.66
N GLU A 136 6.10 -7.92 -21.30
CA GLU A 136 5.86 -8.57 -22.59
C GLU A 136 5.89 -7.58 -23.76
N HIS A 137 6.19 -6.30 -23.52
CA HIS A 137 6.09 -5.26 -24.54
C HIS A 137 7.32 -5.23 -25.47
N ASP A 138 7.08 -5.34 -26.78
CA ASP A 138 8.13 -5.43 -27.82
C ASP A 138 9.04 -4.19 -27.92
N ALA A 139 8.53 -3.01 -27.53
CA ALA A 139 9.32 -1.78 -27.52
C ALA A 139 10.37 -1.71 -26.40
N LEU A 140 10.31 -2.56 -25.37
CA LEU A 140 11.36 -2.63 -24.37
C LEU A 140 12.53 -3.49 -24.87
N THR A 141 13.75 -2.97 -24.71
CA THR A 141 14.94 -3.77 -24.96
C THR A 141 15.01 -4.96 -23.99
N LEU A 142 15.65 -6.05 -24.40
CA LEU A 142 15.87 -7.23 -23.54
C LEU A 142 16.50 -6.86 -22.19
N SER A 143 17.42 -5.88 -22.18
CA SER A 143 18.04 -5.36 -20.96
C SER A 143 17.02 -4.69 -20.03
N ASN A 144 16.11 -3.87 -20.56
CA ASN A 144 15.08 -3.20 -19.75
C ASN A 144 13.99 -4.19 -19.31
N GLN A 145 13.62 -5.16 -20.14
CA GLN A 145 12.76 -6.28 -19.73
C GLN A 145 13.36 -7.07 -18.56
N SER A 146 14.67 -7.37 -18.63
CA SER A 146 15.38 -8.08 -17.55
C SER A 146 15.42 -7.26 -16.25
N ARG A 147 15.62 -5.94 -16.33
CA ARG A 147 15.57 -5.03 -15.17
C ARG A 147 14.18 -4.97 -14.55
N LEU A 148 13.15 -4.79 -15.39
CA LEU A 148 11.76 -4.78 -14.94
C LEU A 148 11.38 -6.13 -14.30
N PHE A 149 11.83 -7.24 -14.88
CA PHE A 149 11.62 -8.57 -14.30
C PHE A 149 12.23 -8.68 -12.90
N GLY A 150 13.50 -8.28 -12.75
CA GLY A 150 14.17 -8.28 -11.45
C GLY A 150 13.46 -7.39 -10.43
N TRP A 151 12.95 -6.23 -10.85
CA TRP A 151 12.14 -5.36 -10.00
C TRP A 151 10.82 -6.01 -9.57
N VAL A 152 10.07 -6.60 -10.51
CA VAL A 152 8.79 -7.28 -10.23
C VAL A 152 9.01 -8.47 -9.28
N ASP A 153 10.05 -9.27 -9.50
CA ASP A 153 10.39 -10.40 -8.63
C ASP A 153 10.74 -9.93 -7.21
N ALA A 154 11.59 -8.90 -7.09
CA ALA A 154 11.94 -8.31 -5.80
C ALA A 154 10.73 -7.69 -5.07
N ALA A 155 9.82 -7.05 -5.80
CA ALA A 155 8.58 -6.50 -5.26
C ALA A 155 7.66 -7.62 -4.76
N LYS A 156 7.40 -8.64 -5.59
CA LYS A 156 6.58 -9.81 -5.20
C LYS A 156 7.15 -10.53 -3.97
N SER A 157 8.46 -10.76 -3.96
CA SER A 157 9.17 -11.38 -2.83
C SER A 157 8.98 -10.57 -1.54
N ASN A 158 9.09 -9.23 -1.61
CA ASN A 158 8.81 -8.39 -0.45
C ASN A 158 7.35 -8.48 -0.02
N PHE A 159 6.39 -8.34 -0.94
CA PHE A 159 4.96 -8.33 -0.61
C PHE A 159 4.45 -9.68 -0.08
N SER A 160 5.12 -10.79 -0.40
CA SER A 160 4.82 -12.11 0.18
C SER A 160 4.93 -12.13 1.72
N LYS A 161 5.73 -11.23 2.31
CA LYS A 161 5.85 -11.10 3.79
C LYS A 161 4.54 -10.67 4.45
N ALA A 162 3.63 -10.04 3.71
CA ALA A 162 2.33 -9.57 4.18
C ALA A 162 1.16 -10.24 3.43
N GLU A 163 1.37 -11.42 2.85
CA GLU A 163 0.39 -12.10 1.98
C GLU A 163 -0.98 -12.30 2.64
N ILE A 164 -1.02 -12.59 3.94
CA ILE A 164 -2.26 -12.76 4.70
C ILE A 164 -2.99 -11.42 4.85
N GLN A 165 -2.27 -10.37 5.25
CA GLN A 165 -2.84 -9.04 5.46
C GLN A 165 -3.32 -8.43 4.13
N LEU A 166 -2.65 -8.74 3.03
CA LEU A 166 -2.99 -8.26 1.70
C LEU A 166 -4.05 -9.14 0.99
N GLY A 167 -4.52 -10.22 1.62
CA GLY A 167 -5.51 -11.13 1.03
C GLY A 167 -5.00 -11.93 -0.17
N LEU A 168 -3.68 -12.12 -0.29
CA LEU A 168 -3.07 -12.89 -1.37
C LEU A 168 -3.12 -14.41 -1.14
N LYS A 169 -3.55 -14.84 0.06
CA LYS A 169 -3.72 -16.23 0.48
C LYS A 169 -4.97 -16.42 1.34
#